data_AF-A0A3N9RIM1-F1
#
_entry.id   AF-A0A3N9RIM1-F1
#
_cell.length_a   1.000
_cell.length_b   1.000
_cell.length_c   1.000
_cell.angle_alpha   90.00
_cell.angle_beta   90.00
_cell.angle_gamma   90.00
#
_symmetry.space_group_name_H-M   'P 1'
#
loop_
_entity.id
_entity.type
_entity.pdbx_description
1 polymer ?
#
loop_
_entity_poly.entity_id
_entity_poly.type
_entity_poly.pdbx_seq_one_letter_code
_entity_poly.pdbx_strand_id
1 'polypeptide(L)'
;MIEDEDEAFADNHAERDQAKALREQARAGGLRFEAYLTGDQADWLLARVERGLFVDPSEAVFAIVQNFIEMEPHRDLRDELLRRKLERGLEDVKAGRVRPAEEVFAELRRELAQPRPEPARWEKIQR
;
A
#
# COMPACT_ATOMS: atom_id res chain seq x y z
N MET A 1 -24.63 -22.12 -7.96
CA MET A 1 -23.48 -21.61 -8.75
C MET A 1 -23.49 -20.12 -8.51
N ILE A 2 -22.48 -19.61 -7.80
CA ILE A 2 -22.34 -18.16 -7.65
C ILE A 2 -21.73 -17.73 -8.98
N GLU A 3 -22.52 -17.05 -9.80
CA GLU A 3 -22.04 -16.43 -11.02
C GLU A 3 -20.95 -15.42 -10.61
N ASP A 4 -19.78 -15.56 -11.24
CA ASP A 4 -18.67 -14.62 -11.11
C ASP A 4 -19.13 -13.26 -11.66
N GLU A 5 -19.80 -12.47 -10.81
CA GLU A 5 -19.98 -11.03 -11.04
C GLU A 5 -18.60 -10.39 -10.93
N ASP A 6 -17.89 -10.46 -12.04
CA ASP A 6 -16.62 -9.83 -12.33
C ASP A 6 -16.81 -8.30 -12.49
N GLU A 7 -17.57 -7.68 -11.57
CA GLU A 7 -17.59 -6.22 -11.39
C GLU A 7 -16.29 -5.83 -10.67
N ALA A 8 -15.20 -5.86 -11.41
CA ALA A 8 -13.96 -5.27 -10.95
C ALA A 8 -14.22 -3.80 -10.60
N PHE A 9 -13.97 -3.43 -9.35
CA PHE A 9 -14.08 -2.06 -8.85
C PHE A 9 -13.24 -1.05 -9.66
N ALA A 10 -12.29 -1.53 -10.47
CA ALA A 10 -11.48 -0.74 -11.38
C ALA A 10 -11.68 -1.22 -12.82
N ASP A 11 -11.85 -0.27 -13.74
CA ASP A 11 -11.82 -0.51 -15.19
C ASP A 11 -10.36 -0.72 -15.65
N ASN A 12 -9.80 -1.90 -15.34
CA ASN A 12 -8.38 -2.23 -15.53
C ASN A 12 -8.17 -3.52 -16.35
N HIS A 13 -8.99 -3.72 -17.38
CA HIS A 13 -8.95 -4.93 -18.21
C HIS A 13 -7.58 -5.18 -18.85
N ALA A 14 -6.92 -4.13 -19.34
CA ALA A 14 -5.60 -4.23 -19.97
C ALA A 14 -4.53 -4.73 -18.98
N GLU A 15 -4.56 -4.23 -17.75
CA GLU A 15 -3.64 -4.62 -16.67
C GLU A 15 -3.89 -6.06 -16.23
N ARG A 16 -5.16 -6.48 -16.15
CA ARG A 16 -5.52 -7.88 -15.86
C ARG A 16 -4.99 -8.83 -16.92
N ASP A 17 -5.09 -8.46 -18.20
CA ASP A 17 -4.57 -9.27 -19.29
C ASP A 17 -3.04 -9.30 -19.32
N GLN A 18 -2.37 -8.18 -19.04
CA GLN A 18 -0.93 -8.15 -18.85
C GLN A 18 -0.49 -9.06 -17.70
N ALA A 19 -1.19 -9.02 -16.56
CA ALA A 19 -0.89 -9.87 -15.41
C ALA A 19 -1.03 -11.37 -15.75
N LYS A 20 -2.05 -11.75 -16.53
CA LYS A 20 -2.20 -13.13 -17.03
C LYS A 20 -1.03 -13.52 -17.92
N ALA A 21 -0.65 -12.66 -18.87
CA ALA A 21 0.43 -12.92 -19.81
C ALA A 21 1.80 -13.08 -19.14
N LEU A 22 2.08 -12.32 -18.08
CA LEU A 22 3.36 -12.36 -17.35
C LEU A 22 3.44 -13.50 -16.31
N ARG A 23 2.34 -14.20 -16.02
CA ARG A 23 2.24 -15.08 -14.85
C ARG A 23 3.25 -16.22 -14.82
N GLU A 24 3.43 -16.93 -15.94
CA GLU A 24 4.36 -18.06 -16.00
C GLU A 24 5.82 -17.60 -15.94
N GLN A 25 6.15 -16.48 -16.60
CA GLN A 25 7.49 -15.87 -16.49
C GLN A 25 7.78 -15.43 -15.05
N ALA A 26 6.81 -14.78 -14.39
CA ALA A 26 6.95 -14.32 -13.01
C ALA A 26 7.11 -15.48 -12.02
N ARG A 27 6.42 -16.61 -12.24
CA ARG A 27 6.59 -17.83 -11.43
C ARG A 27 8.00 -18.41 -11.55
N ALA A 28 8.58 -18.37 -12.75
CA ALA A 28 9.90 -18.94 -13.00
C ALA A 28 11.05 -18.03 -12.54
N GLY A 29 10.91 -16.70 -12.71
CA GLY A 29 12.03 -15.75 -12.56
C GLY A 29 11.76 -14.57 -11.61
N GLY A 30 10.60 -14.53 -10.95
CA GLY A 30 10.14 -13.36 -10.21
C GLY A 30 9.66 -12.22 -11.11
N LEU A 31 9.12 -11.16 -10.50
CA LEU A 31 8.63 -9.96 -11.18
C LEU A 31 9.43 -8.74 -10.70
N ARG A 32 9.98 -7.97 -11.63
CA ARG A 32 10.57 -6.65 -11.34
C ARG A 32 9.63 -5.56 -11.82
N PHE A 33 9.38 -4.59 -10.95
CA PHE A 33 8.61 -3.39 -11.24
C PHE A 33 9.12 -2.24 -10.37
N GLU A 34 8.69 -1.02 -10.69
CA GLU A 34 8.98 0.17 -9.91
C GLU A 34 7.71 0.67 -9.24
N ALA A 35 7.83 1.15 -8.00
CA ALA A 35 6.73 1.72 -7.25
C ALA A 35 7.17 3.02 -6.58
N TYR A 36 6.26 4.00 -6.55
CA TYR A 36 6.42 5.22 -5.78
C TYR A 36 5.78 5.02 -4.40
N LEU A 37 6.54 5.28 -3.35
CA LEU A 37 6.04 5.31 -1.98
C LEU A 37 5.66 6.75 -1.60
N THR A 38 4.53 6.90 -0.90
CA THR A 38 4.18 8.21 -0.32
C THR A 38 5.21 8.64 0.73
N GLY A 39 5.24 9.92 1.08
CA GLY A 39 6.18 10.46 2.06
C GLY A 39 6.22 9.65 3.37
N ASP A 40 5.07 9.39 3.96
CA ASP A 40 4.95 8.61 5.20
C ASP A 40 5.44 7.16 5.04
N GLN A 41 5.18 6.53 3.89
CA GLN A 41 5.64 5.17 3.61
C GLN A 41 7.17 5.13 3.44
N ALA A 42 7.73 6.11 2.72
CA ALA A 42 9.16 6.22 2.50
C ALA A 42 9.90 6.51 3.82
N ASP A 43 9.42 7.47 4.61
CA ASP A 43 9.99 7.82 5.92
C ASP A 43 9.97 6.61 6.87
N TRP A 44 8.82 5.96 6.99
CA TRP A 44 8.69 4.75 7.79
C TRP A 44 9.69 3.68 7.35
N LEU A 45 9.81 3.41 6.03
CA LEU A 45 10.69 2.37 5.51
C LEU A 45 12.17 2.68 5.77
N LEU A 46 12.60 3.91 5.48
CA LEU A 46 13.97 4.37 5.69
C LEU A 46 14.38 4.29 7.16
N ALA A 47 13.48 4.61 8.09
CA ALA A 47 13.73 4.47 9.52
C ALA A 47 13.99 3.01 9.97
N ARG A 48 13.51 1.99 9.23
CA ARG A 48 13.81 0.58 9.56
C ARG A 48 15.17 0.18 9.01
N VAL A 49 15.54 0.67 7.83
CA VAL A 49 16.87 0.48 7.27
C VAL A 49 17.92 1.14 8.15
N GLU A 50 17.69 2.39 8.60
CA GLU A 50 18.59 3.12 9.50
C GLU A 50 18.83 2.37 10.82
N ARG A 51 17.78 1.71 11.36
CA ARG A 51 17.86 0.91 12.59
C ARG A 51 18.45 -0.49 12.37
N GLY A 52 18.82 -0.85 11.14
CA GLY A 52 19.38 -2.15 10.79
C GLY A 52 18.37 -3.30 10.83
N LEU A 53 17.06 -3.01 10.78
CA LEU A 53 16.04 -4.07 10.64
C LEU A 53 16.02 -4.66 9.23
N PHE A 54 16.39 -3.86 8.24
CA PHE A 54 16.57 -4.26 6.85
C PHE A 54 17.88 -3.68 6.33
N VAL A 55 18.52 -4.39 5.41
CA VAL A 55 19.73 -3.97 4.70
C VAL A 55 19.42 -2.89 3.68
N ASP A 56 18.28 -2.99 2.99
CA ASP A 56 17.81 -2.02 2.01
C ASP A 56 16.27 -2.00 1.86
N PRO A 57 15.69 -1.03 1.14
CA PRO A 57 14.25 -0.97 0.87
C PRO A 57 13.67 -2.20 0.14
N SER A 58 14.45 -2.88 -0.71
CA SER A 58 13.96 -4.04 -1.46
C SER A 58 13.73 -5.24 -0.54
N GLU A 59 14.64 -5.48 0.42
CA GLU A 59 14.46 -6.52 1.44
C GLU A 59 13.20 -6.28 2.27
N ALA A 60 12.98 -5.02 2.68
CA ALA A 60 11.79 -4.65 3.43
C ALA A 60 10.50 -4.92 2.64
N VAL A 61 10.48 -4.61 1.35
CA VAL A 61 9.34 -4.91 0.47
C VAL A 61 9.09 -6.42 0.36
N PHE A 62 10.14 -7.24 0.25
CA PHE A 62 9.97 -8.70 0.23
C PHE A 62 9.32 -9.22 1.52
N ALA A 63 9.78 -8.75 2.68
CA ALA A 63 9.20 -9.14 3.97
C ALA A 63 7.73 -8.69 4.08
N ILE A 64 7.39 -7.49 3.61
CA ILE A 64 6.02 -6.96 3.64
C ILE A 64 5.09 -7.76 2.72
N VAL A 65 5.54 -8.09 1.50
CA VAL A 65 4.76 -8.92 0.57
C VAL A 65 4.51 -10.31 1.15
N GLN A 66 5.53 -10.93 1.73
CA GLN A 66 5.39 -12.24 2.37
C GLN A 66 4.39 -12.20 3.53
N ASN A 67 4.48 -11.18 4.40
CA ASN A 67 3.51 -10.97 5.47
C ASN A 67 2.07 -10.84 4.92
N PHE A 68 1.88 -10.18 3.78
CA PHE A 68 0.56 -10.04 3.17
C PHE A 68 0.01 -11.38 2.68
N ILE A 69 0.84 -12.21 2.04
CA ILE A 69 0.47 -13.58 1.61
C ILE A 69 0.08 -14.42 2.82
N GLU A 70 0.86 -14.37 3.90
CA GLU A 70 0.60 -15.15 5.12
C GLU A 70 -0.69 -14.71 5.83
N MET A 71 -1.03 -13.42 5.79
CA MET A 71 -2.28 -12.92 6.36
C MET A 71 -3.53 -13.27 5.54
N GLU A 72 -3.41 -13.60 4.26
CA GLU A 72 -4.56 -13.88 3.36
C GLU A 72 -5.49 -14.99 3.87
N PRO A 73 -5.01 -16.15 4.36
CA PRO A 73 -5.87 -17.17 4.95
C PRO A 73 -6.46 -16.76 6.32
N HIS A 74 -5.84 -15.81 7.04
CA HIS A 74 -6.24 -15.37 8.37
C HIS A 74 -7.27 -14.24 8.32
N ARG A 75 -8.45 -14.54 7.77
CA ARG A 75 -9.55 -13.56 7.63
C ARG A 75 -10.00 -13.00 8.97
N ASP A 76 -10.01 -13.81 10.02
CA ASP A 76 -10.32 -13.42 11.38
C ASP A 76 -9.42 -12.28 11.90
N LEU A 77 -8.10 -12.37 11.66
CA LEU A 77 -7.15 -11.33 12.04
C LEU A 77 -7.33 -10.04 11.24
N ARG A 78 -7.65 -10.16 9.94
CA ARG A 78 -7.94 -9.00 9.09
C ARG A 78 -9.23 -8.29 9.51
N ASP A 79 -10.26 -9.06 9.82
CA ASP A 79 -11.54 -8.55 10.31
C ASP A 79 -11.40 -7.91 11.69
N GLU A 80 -10.61 -8.50 12.58
CA GLU A 80 -10.23 -7.92 13.88
C GLU A 80 -9.55 -6.57 13.71
N LEU A 81 -8.54 -6.48 12.83
CA LEU A 81 -7.84 -5.23 12.58
C LEU A 81 -8.78 -4.16 12.00
N LEU A 82 -9.66 -4.54 11.08
CA LEU A 82 -10.68 -3.64 10.53
C LEU A 82 -11.63 -3.15 11.62
N ARG A 83 -12.14 -4.07 12.45
CA ARG A 83 -13.06 -3.73 13.53
C ARG A 83 -12.46 -2.74 14.51
N ARG A 84 -11.21 -2.94 14.94
CA ARG A 84 -10.49 -2.00 15.82
C ARG A 84 -10.33 -0.62 15.20
N LYS A 85 -10.06 -0.54 13.89
CA LYS A 85 -9.98 0.74 13.17
C LYS A 85 -11.33 1.45 13.16
N LEU A 86 -12.42 0.71 12.92
CA LEU A 86 -13.78 1.26 12.95
C LEU A 86 -14.19 1.71 14.35
N GLU A 87 -13.91 0.91 15.37
CA GLU A 87 -14.14 1.26 16.78
C GLU A 87 -13.42 2.55 17.15
N ARG A 88 -12.12 2.67 16.78
CA ARG A 88 -11.37 3.90 16.99
C ARG A 88 -12.00 5.10 16.27
N GLY A 89 -12.43 4.92 15.03
CA GLY A 89 -13.14 5.96 14.28
C GLY A 89 -14.43 6.40 14.98
N LEU A 90 -15.22 5.45 15.50
CA LEU A 90 -16.43 5.75 16.27
C LEU A 90 -16.12 6.48 17.59
N GLU A 91 -15.03 6.12 18.27
CA GLU A 91 -14.55 6.85 19.45
C GLU A 91 -14.15 8.29 19.11
N ASP A 92 -13.48 8.50 17.98
CA ASP A 92 -13.11 9.84 17.49
C ASP A 92 -14.36 10.68 17.19
N VAL A 93 -15.39 10.09 16.58
CA VAL A 93 -16.70 10.75 16.37
C VAL A 93 -17.35 11.12 17.69
N LYS A 94 -17.45 10.18 18.64
CA LYS A 94 -18.07 10.44 19.96
C LYS A 94 -17.33 11.52 20.75
N ALA A 95 -16.01 11.60 20.59
CA ALA A 95 -15.19 12.61 21.23
C ALA A 95 -15.09 13.93 20.45
N GLY A 96 -15.81 14.07 19.33
CA GLY A 96 -15.76 15.28 18.50
C GLY A 96 -14.43 15.50 17.77
N ARG A 97 -13.55 14.48 17.68
CA ARG A 97 -12.26 14.53 16.95
C ARG A 97 -12.46 14.30 15.45
N VAL A 98 -13.42 14.99 14.85
CA VAL A 98 -13.78 14.90 13.43
C VAL A 98 -13.52 16.22 12.74
N ARG A 99 -13.28 16.16 11.42
CA ARG A 99 -13.11 17.35 10.58
C ARG A 99 -14.26 17.45 9.58
N PRO A 100 -14.75 18.67 9.27
CA PRO A 100 -15.72 18.86 8.19
C PRO A 100 -15.17 18.34 6.86
N ALA A 101 -16.00 17.59 6.13
CA ALA A 101 -15.58 16.99 4.86
C ALA A 101 -15.11 18.06 3.86
N GLU A 102 -15.82 19.19 3.76
CA GLU A 102 -15.47 20.29 2.85
C GLU A 102 -14.08 20.85 3.13
N GLU A 103 -13.70 20.99 4.41
CA GLU A 103 -12.38 21.47 4.82
C GLU A 103 -11.29 20.49 4.39
N VAL A 104 -11.50 19.19 4.66
CA VAL A 104 -10.57 18.12 4.28
C VAL A 104 -10.40 18.08 2.75
N PHE A 105 -11.50 18.13 2.00
CA PHE A 105 -11.42 18.11 0.53
C PHE A 105 -10.81 19.38 -0.05
N ALA A 106 -11.05 20.55 0.54
CA ALA A 106 -10.40 21.79 0.12
C ALA A 106 -8.89 21.74 0.35
N GLU A 107 -8.46 21.23 1.50
CA GLU A 107 -7.05 20.99 1.82
C GLU A 107 -6.41 20.02 0.83
N LEU A 108 -7.02 18.85 0.61
CA LEU A 108 -6.52 17.85 -0.34
C LEU A 108 -6.37 18.42 -1.75
N ARG A 109 -7.35 19.19 -2.24
CA ARG A 109 -7.26 19.85 -3.56
C ARG A 109 -6.10 20.84 -3.62
N ARG A 110 -5.89 21.62 -2.56
CA ARG A 110 -4.78 22.58 -2.46
C ARG A 110 -3.43 21.87 -2.44
N GLU A 111 -3.31 20.76 -1.75
CA GLU A 111 -2.09 19.94 -1.74
C GLU A 111 -1.83 19.30 -3.10
N LEU A 112 -2.85 18.72 -3.72
CA LEU A 112 -2.75 18.10 -5.05
C LEU A 112 -2.42 19.10 -6.17
N ALA A 113 -2.77 20.38 -5.99
CA ALA A 113 -2.44 21.45 -6.94
C ALA A 113 -0.98 21.94 -6.81
N GLN A 114 -0.30 21.66 -5.69
CA GLN A 114 1.09 22.04 -5.52
C GLN A 114 2.03 21.11 -6.31
N PRO A 115 3.13 21.64 -6.85
CA PRO A 115 4.14 20.79 -7.48
C PRO A 115 4.70 19.82 -6.43
N ARG A 116 4.78 18.54 -6.80
CA ARG A 116 5.40 17.55 -5.92
C ARG A 116 6.90 17.84 -5.81
N PRO A 117 7.48 17.80 -4.60
CA PRO A 117 8.92 17.85 -4.45
C PRO A 117 9.58 16.66 -5.13
N GLU A 118 10.86 16.81 -5.46
CA GLU A 118 11.63 15.73 -6.08
C GLU A 118 11.68 14.51 -5.14
N PRO A 119 11.33 13.31 -5.62
CA PRO A 119 11.37 12.12 -4.78
C PRO A 119 12.79 11.64 -4.54
N ALA A 120 13.08 11.21 -3.31
CA ALA A 120 14.34 10.54 -2.99
C ALA A 120 14.49 9.23 -3.79
N ARG A 121 15.72 8.91 -4.17
CA ARG A 121 16.07 7.67 -4.89
C ARG A 121 17.05 6.86 -4.06
N TRP A 122 16.76 5.57 -3.90
CA TRP A 122 17.69 4.66 -3.25
C TRP A 122 18.75 4.19 -4.25
N GLU A 123 20.02 4.46 -3.96
CA GLU A 123 21.14 4.00 -4.78
C GLU A 123 21.71 2.69 -4.22
N LYS A 124 21.90 1.69 -5.09
CA LYS A 124 22.53 0.44 -4.68
C LYS A 124 23.99 0.67 -4.39
N ILE A 125 24.39 0.42 -3.14
CA ILE A 125 25.79 0.43 -2.73
C ILE A 125 26.46 -0.82 -3.30
N GLN A 126 27.42 -0.64 -4.21
CA GLN A 126 28.33 -1.72 -4.61
C GLN A 126 29.29 -1.96 -3.45
N ARG A 127 29.32 -3.18 -2.91
CA ARG A 127 30.27 -3.62 -1.88
C ARG A 127 31.22 -4.64 -2.47
#